data_AF-A0A3B1D1Z9-F1
#
_entry.id   AF-A0A3B1D1Z9-F1
#
_cell.length_a   1.000
_cell.length_b   1.000
_cell.length_c   1.000
_cell.angle_alpha   90.00
_cell.angle_beta   90.00
_cell.angle_gamma   90.00
#
_symmetry.space_group_name_H-M   'P 1'
#
loop_
_entity.id
_entity.type
_entity.pdbx_description
1 polymer ?
#
loop_
_entity_poly.entity_id
_entity_poly.type
_entity_poly.pdbx_seq_one_letter_code
_entity_poly.pdbx_strand_id
1 'polypeptide(L)'
;MSKKTVNSGVVIFKVALWYCTILGIFAAYTNWLPQIRGDAPEDAVAVDVSSVTPEMLVEMGGQIIYGSNDPLGMLSRGEGPIGKGQCPLCHQFFEQQTADRCPNLIALPNPPGDDPLLKLTEEGRSHERVKEARYEEAKTRLADGERDSGLVPHATTGGEYLLESEYCPNCFVVTGFGLKGTNDTVSPMPIINKPPIELVDTEIVAVVTYLQSRDGDFSKATAIEDFENYFGKPLGESEAPPVEDKPAGPPIAMGSESAEEIVTKLTCYACHKIPGISVAKTGAIGPLLIEGSSAANRIKSPEYQAAVKAGTAHATTPREYIIESIMDPSAFIVPGFVDDMMKDFKHKITISGLDVLVDHLLAQTEETALADGMDRLGNEKEGPIKAPEAKVDSGEAVVKNQPNLNGDGAAEDLRFTSRNLVAKDSSTFIGLN
;
A
#
# COMPACT_ATOMS: atom_id res chain seq x y z
N MET A 1 33.75 8.75 73.38
CA MET A 1 32.94 8.81 72.14
C MET A 1 31.61 8.12 72.39
N SER A 2 30.53 8.88 72.60
CA SER A 2 29.20 8.31 72.85
C SER A 2 28.55 7.91 71.52
N LYS A 3 28.32 6.61 71.31
CA LYS A 3 27.55 6.10 70.16
C LYS A 3 26.10 6.50 70.36
N LYS A 4 25.63 7.51 69.61
CA LYS A 4 24.20 7.82 69.49
C LYS A 4 23.50 6.61 68.87
N THR A 5 22.80 5.84 69.68
CA THR A 5 21.84 4.83 69.22
C THR A 5 20.72 5.55 68.49
N VAL A 6 20.74 5.51 67.16
CA VAL A 6 19.65 6.03 66.34
C VAL A 6 18.45 5.10 66.54
N ASN A 7 17.34 5.66 67.00
CA ASN A 7 16.11 4.91 67.24
C ASN A 7 15.54 4.46 65.89
N SER A 8 15.68 3.17 65.56
CA SER A 8 15.28 2.59 64.28
C SER A 8 13.81 2.85 63.91
N GLY A 9 12.91 2.95 64.90
CA GLY A 9 11.50 3.30 64.66
C GLY A 9 11.31 4.70 64.08
N VAL A 10 12.13 5.66 64.51
CA VAL A 10 12.09 7.04 63.99
C VAL A 10 12.63 7.11 62.56
N VAL A 11 13.61 6.27 62.22
CA VAL A 11 14.16 6.19 60.85
C VAL A 11 13.13 5.59 59.90
N ILE A 12 12.50 4.48 60.29
CA ILE A 12 11.46 3.82 59.47
C ILE A 12 10.29 4.78 59.22
N PHE A 13 9.84 5.49 60.24
CA PHE A 13 8.75 6.47 60.09
C PHE A 13 9.12 7.60 59.13
N LYS A 14 10.35 8.14 59.22
CA LYS A 14 10.82 9.20 58.32
C LYS A 14 10.93 8.73 56.87
N VAL A 15 11.38 7.50 56.65
CA VAL A 15 11.46 6.90 55.31
C VAL A 15 10.05 6.68 54.76
N ALA A 16 9.13 6.11 55.55
CA ALA A 16 7.76 5.91 55.13
C ALA A 16 7.06 7.24 54.77
N LEU A 17 7.24 8.27 55.60
CA LEU A 17 6.71 9.60 55.33
C LEU A 17 7.25 10.16 54.00
N TRP A 18 8.56 10.06 53.77
CA TRP A 18 9.19 10.50 52.53
C TRP A 18 8.64 9.80 51.29
N TYR A 19 8.52 8.47 51.33
CA TYR A 19 7.94 7.71 50.21
C TYR A 19 6.48 8.07 49.96
N CYS A 20 5.66 8.22 51.01
CA CYS A 20 4.28 8.66 50.87
C CYS A 20 4.19 10.08 50.28
N THR A 21 5.08 10.99 50.67
CA THR A 21 5.15 12.35 50.08
C THR A 21 5.51 12.30 48.60
N ILE A 22 6.53 11.53 48.22
CA ILE A 22 6.94 11.39 46.81
C ILE A 22 5.83 10.75 45.97
N LEU A 23 5.18 9.69 46.46
CA LEU A 23 4.04 9.08 45.79
C LEU A 23 2.87 10.05 45.64
N GLY A 24 2.59 10.86 46.67
CA GLY A 24 1.57 11.91 46.62
C GLY A 24 1.88 13.00 45.58
N ILE A 25 3.15 13.45 45.50
CA ILE A 25 3.60 14.41 44.48
C ILE A 25 3.50 13.81 43.08
N PHE A 26 3.93 12.56 42.90
CA PHE A 26 3.84 11.87 41.62
C PHE A 26 2.38 11.72 41.19
N ALA A 27 1.50 11.25 42.08
CA ALA A 27 0.08 11.13 41.82
C ALA A 27 -0.56 12.49 41.46
N ALA A 28 -0.24 13.55 42.20
CA ALA A 28 -0.71 14.90 41.92
C ALA A 28 -0.20 15.40 40.55
N TYR A 29 1.07 15.15 40.23
CA TYR A 29 1.66 15.53 38.95
C TYR A 29 1.05 14.76 37.78
N THR A 30 0.89 13.44 37.90
CA THR A 30 0.22 12.61 36.87
C THR A 30 -1.23 12.97 36.67
N ASN A 31 -1.91 13.48 37.69
CA ASN A 31 -3.31 13.90 37.60
C ASN A 31 -3.48 15.37 37.19
N TRP A 32 -2.42 16.18 37.26
CA TRP A 32 -2.36 17.55 36.74
C TRP A 32 -1.97 17.56 35.25
N LEU A 33 -1.13 16.64 34.80
CA LEU A 33 -0.92 16.45 33.37
C LEU A 33 -2.27 16.18 32.69
N PRO A 34 -2.55 16.78 31.51
CA PRO A 34 -3.73 16.43 30.72
C PRO A 34 -3.74 14.91 30.52
N GLN A 35 -4.62 14.24 31.25
CA GLN A 35 -4.84 12.82 31.05
C GLN A 35 -5.48 12.73 29.67
N ILE A 36 -4.75 12.22 28.68
CA ILE A 36 -5.37 11.71 27.46
C ILE A 36 -6.15 10.47 27.91
N ARG A 37 -7.35 10.70 28.45
CA ARG A 37 -8.35 9.66 28.50
C ARG A 37 -8.62 9.38 27.04
N GLY A 38 -8.35 8.15 26.62
CA GLY A 38 -9.10 7.59 25.51
C GLY A 38 -10.53 7.52 26.02
N ASP A 39 -11.24 8.65 26.02
CA ASP A 39 -12.68 8.60 25.97
C ASP A 39 -12.96 7.70 24.78
N ALA A 40 -13.68 6.60 25.04
CA ALA A 40 -14.15 5.77 23.96
C ALA A 40 -14.75 6.71 22.91
N PRO A 41 -14.48 6.52 21.61
CA PRO A 41 -15.18 7.28 20.59
C PRO A 41 -16.67 7.23 20.96
N GLU A 42 -17.34 8.38 20.95
CA GLU A 42 -18.79 8.39 21.11
C GLU A 42 -19.33 7.33 20.18
N ASP A 43 -20.09 6.37 20.72
CA ASP A 43 -20.54 5.19 19.99
C ASP A 43 -20.96 5.62 18.58
N ALA A 44 -20.37 5.02 17.55
CA ALA A 44 -20.74 5.29 16.17
C ALA A 44 -22.25 5.06 16.07
N VAL A 45 -23.00 6.16 15.99
CA VAL A 45 -24.44 6.12 15.83
C VAL A 45 -24.64 5.39 14.52
N ALA A 46 -25.26 4.21 14.57
CA ALA A 46 -25.76 3.53 13.39
C ALA A 46 -26.57 4.58 12.61
N VAL A 47 -25.97 5.05 11.53
CA VAL A 47 -26.51 6.18 10.79
C VAL A 47 -27.76 5.63 10.11
N ASP A 48 -28.92 6.04 10.61
CA ASP A 48 -30.18 5.81 9.91
C ASP A 48 -30.05 6.52 8.57
N VAL A 49 -29.86 5.74 7.49
CA VAL A 49 -29.65 6.21 6.12
C VAL A 49 -30.75 7.18 5.68
N SER A 50 -31.95 7.06 6.27
CA SER A 50 -33.08 7.97 6.01
C SER A 50 -32.94 9.39 6.61
N SER A 51 -31.95 9.59 7.49
CA SER A 51 -31.64 10.86 8.16
C SER A 51 -30.34 11.51 7.67
N VAL A 52 -29.64 10.88 6.72
CA VAL A 52 -28.36 11.36 6.18
C VAL A 52 -28.60 12.53 5.24
N THR A 53 -28.06 13.70 5.58
CA THR A 53 -28.03 14.83 4.63
C THR A 53 -26.76 14.77 3.76
N PRO A 54 -26.78 15.36 2.55
CA PRO A 54 -25.58 15.49 1.73
C PRO A 54 -24.41 16.12 2.49
N GLU A 55 -24.67 17.12 3.33
CA GLU A 55 -23.63 17.77 4.14
C GLU A 55 -22.97 16.80 5.13
N MET A 56 -23.75 15.91 5.76
CA MET A 56 -23.21 14.87 6.62
C MET A 56 -22.31 13.89 5.85
N LEU A 57 -22.70 13.52 4.63
CA LEU A 57 -21.86 12.67 3.76
C LEU A 57 -20.58 13.36 3.33
N VAL A 58 -20.62 14.66 3.06
CA VAL A 58 -19.41 15.42 2.74
C VAL A 58 -18.46 15.48 3.93
N GLU A 59 -18.96 15.74 5.14
CA GLU A 59 -18.13 15.72 6.34
C GLU A 59 -17.53 14.32 6.58
N MET A 60 -18.35 13.28 6.46
CA MET A 60 -17.92 11.88 6.57
C MET A 60 -16.86 11.53 5.52
N GLY A 61 -17.07 11.90 4.26
CA GLY A 61 -16.12 11.69 3.17
C GLY A 61 -14.80 12.41 3.40
N GLY A 62 -14.85 13.65 3.88
CA GLY A 62 -13.66 14.41 4.29
C GLY A 62 -12.88 13.71 5.40
N GLN A 63 -13.57 13.18 6.42
CA GLN A 63 -12.95 12.39 7.49
C GLN A 63 -12.33 11.09 6.98
N ILE A 64 -12.99 10.38 6.07
CA ILE A 64 -12.46 9.15 5.48
C ILE A 64 -11.20 9.43 4.67
N ILE A 65 -11.18 10.53 3.91
CA ILE A 65 -10.04 10.90 3.07
C ILE A 65 -8.86 11.40 3.93
N TYR A 66 -9.11 12.29 4.89
CA TYR A 66 -8.05 13.05 5.56
C TYR A 66 -7.79 12.64 7.02
N GLY A 67 -8.73 11.95 7.66
CA GLY A 67 -8.69 11.65 9.09
C GLY A 67 -8.83 12.89 9.98
N SER A 68 -9.28 14.02 9.42
CA SER A 68 -9.35 15.31 10.08
C SER A 68 -10.28 16.27 9.35
N ASN A 69 -10.92 17.15 10.12
CA ASN A 69 -11.70 18.28 9.61
C ASN A 69 -10.82 19.50 9.23
N ASP A 70 -9.51 19.44 9.51
CA ASP A 70 -8.52 20.49 9.17
C ASP A 70 -7.33 19.92 8.38
N PRO A 71 -7.54 19.42 7.15
CA PRO A 71 -6.47 18.85 6.34
C PRO A 71 -5.40 19.88 5.92
N LEU A 72 -5.80 21.15 5.70
CA LEU A 72 -4.86 22.22 5.35
C LEU A 72 -3.96 22.62 6.53
N GLY A 73 -4.50 22.62 7.75
CA GLY A 73 -3.69 22.81 8.95
C GLY A 73 -2.68 21.68 9.18
N MET A 74 -3.06 20.42 8.91
CA MET A 74 -2.13 19.28 8.92
C MET A 74 -0.99 19.47 7.92
N LEU A 75 -1.32 19.77 6.67
CA LEU A 75 -0.31 20.02 5.62
C LEU A 75 0.62 21.18 6.00
N SER A 76 0.09 22.25 6.61
CA SER A 76 0.88 23.39 7.06
C SER A 76 1.88 23.04 8.17
N ARG A 77 1.63 21.96 8.91
CA ARG A 77 2.56 21.41 9.93
C ARG A 77 3.50 20.33 9.38
N GLY A 78 3.41 20.00 8.08
CA GLY A 78 4.17 18.92 7.45
C GLY A 78 3.62 17.53 7.75
N GLU A 79 2.37 17.43 8.24
CA GLU A 79 1.67 16.17 8.44
C GLU A 79 0.90 15.79 7.15
N GLY A 80 0.90 14.51 6.79
CA GLY A 80 0.04 14.01 5.71
C GLY A 80 -1.39 13.82 6.21
N PRO A 81 -2.41 14.46 5.62
CA PRO A 81 -3.80 14.26 6.01
C PRO A 81 -4.27 12.92 5.44
N ILE A 82 -4.04 11.82 6.16
CA ILE A 82 -4.34 10.45 5.72
C ILE A 82 -5.42 9.87 6.64
N GLY A 83 -6.63 9.71 6.10
CA GLY A 83 -7.75 9.03 6.77
C GLY A 83 -7.83 7.54 6.45
N LYS A 84 -8.94 6.90 6.85
CA LYS A 84 -9.21 5.47 6.61
C LYS A 84 -9.09 5.09 5.14
N GLY A 85 -9.58 5.93 4.24
CA GLY A 85 -9.55 5.69 2.79
C GLY A 85 -8.15 5.78 2.18
N GLN A 86 -7.17 6.34 2.89
CA GLN A 86 -5.78 6.49 2.45
C GLN A 86 -5.58 7.21 1.10
N CYS A 87 -6.64 7.82 0.55
CA CYS A 87 -6.67 8.42 -0.78
C CYS A 87 -5.52 9.43 -1.01
N PRO A 88 -5.16 10.29 -0.04
CA PRO A 88 -4.11 11.29 -0.26
C PRO A 88 -2.69 10.73 -0.29
N LEU A 89 -2.50 9.41 -0.11
CA LEU A 89 -1.22 8.75 -0.41
C LEU A 89 -0.95 8.67 -1.93
N CYS A 90 -2.02 8.64 -2.73
CA CYS A 90 -1.92 8.41 -4.17
C CYS A 90 -2.48 9.56 -5.00
N HIS A 91 -3.52 10.22 -4.51
CA HIS A 91 -4.20 11.31 -5.20
C HIS A 91 -3.87 12.67 -4.61
N GLN A 92 -3.73 13.66 -5.49
CA GLN A 92 -3.63 15.05 -5.07
C GLN A 92 -5.02 15.65 -4.84
N PHE A 93 -5.27 16.10 -3.60
CA PHE A 93 -6.46 16.83 -3.19
C PHE A 93 -6.20 18.32 -2.97
N PHE A 94 -4.95 18.74 -2.75
CA PHE A 94 -4.56 20.14 -2.58
C PHE A 94 -3.28 20.44 -3.35
N GLU A 95 -3.09 21.69 -3.79
CA GLU A 95 -1.88 22.10 -4.51
C GLU A 95 -0.59 21.88 -3.71
N GLN A 96 -0.69 21.88 -2.37
CA GLN A 96 0.44 21.68 -1.45
C GLN A 96 0.87 20.20 -1.35
N GLN A 97 0.07 19.25 -1.84
CA GLN A 97 0.43 17.83 -1.85
C GLN A 97 1.29 17.51 -3.07
N THR A 98 2.15 16.50 -2.94
CA THR A 98 3.06 16.04 -4.01
C THR A 98 2.70 14.66 -4.55
N ALA A 99 1.53 14.12 -4.20
CA ALA A 99 1.07 12.81 -4.67
C ALA A 99 0.83 12.85 -6.19
N ASP A 100 1.47 11.95 -6.93
CA ASP A 100 1.42 11.87 -8.41
C ASP A 100 1.21 10.45 -8.94
N ARG A 101 0.91 9.49 -8.05
CA ARG A 101 0.73 8.07 -8.39
C ARG A 101 -0.56 7.80 -9.15
N CYS A 102 -1.59 8.58 -8.86
CA CYS A 102 -2.92 8.47 -9.42
C CYS A 102 -3.39 9.83 -9.96
N PRO A 103 -4.45 9.86 -10.79
CA PRO A 103 -4.99 11.11 -11.33
C PRO A 103 -5.31 12.12 -10.23
N ASN A 104 -4.95 13.38 -10.47
CA ASN A 104 -5.25 14.43 -9.51
C ASN A 104 -6.76 14.62 -9.35
N LEU A 105 -7.24 14.65 -8.11
CA LEU A 105 -8.66 14.86 -7.78
C LEU A 105 -8.97 16.35 -7.59
N ILE A 106 -8.10 17.20 -8.13
CA ILE A 106 -8.24 18.65 -8.27
C ILE A 106 -8.03 19.05 -9.73
N ALA A 107 -8.66 20.16 -10.10
CA ALA A 107 -8.32 20.87 -11.32
C ALA A 107 -6.98 21.60 -11.14
N LEU A 108 -5.92 21.11 -11.77
CA LEU A 108 -4.65 21.84 -11.85
C LEU A 108 -4.54 22.62 -13.17
N PRO A 109 -3.85 23.78 -13.18
CA PRO A 109 -3.53 24.49 -14.42
C PRO A 109 -2.65 23.67 -15.38
N ASN A 110 -1.73 22.88 -14.81
CA ASN A 110 -0.78 22.02 -15.53
C ASN A 110 -0.77 20.63 -14.88
N PRO A 111 -1.79 19.80 -15.11
CA PRO A 111 -1.83 18.46 -14.53
C PRO A 111 -0.73 17.56 -15.12
N PRO A 112 -0.21 16.58 -14.36
CA PRO A 112 0.67 15.55 -14.90
C PRO A 112 -0.10 14.62 -15.85
N GLY A 113 0.52 14.24 -16.97
CA GLY A 113 -0.07 13.37 -17.99
C GLY A 113 -0.63 14.11 -19.21
N ASP A 114 -0.95 13.35 -20.25
CA ASP A 114 -1.41 13.89 -21.55
C ASP A 114 -2.94 13.98 -21.65
N ASP A 115 -3.67 13.56 -20.61
CA ASP A 115 -5.12 13.55 -20.61
C ASP A 115 -5.69 14.97 -20.41
N PRO A 116 -6.41 15.53 -21.41
CA PRO A 116 -6.90 16.89 -21.35
C PRO A 116 -7.98 17.09 -20.27
N LEU A 117 -8.67 16.03 -19.86
CA LEU A 117 -9.71 16.11 -18.84
C LEU A 117 -9.13 16.30 -17.44
N LEU A 118 -7.81 16.13 -17.24
CA LEU A 118 -7.12 16.39 -15.96
C LEU A 118 -7.15 17.85 -15.50
N LYS A 119 -7.59 18.76 -16.38
CA LYS A 119 -7.81 20.18 -16.06
C LYS A 119 -9.17 20.44 -15.41
N LEU A 120 -10.06 19.45 -15.41
CA LEU A 120 -11.36 19.51 -14.74
C LEU A 120 -11.24 18.98 -13.31
N THR A 121 -12.20 19.37 -12.46
CA THR A 121 -12.41 18.70 -11.17
C THR A 121 -12.79 17.25 -11.41
N GLU A 122 -12.61 16.38 -10.41
CA GLU A 122 -13.00 14.98 -10.55
C GLU A 122 -14.47 14.83 -10.93
N GLU A 123 -15.35 15.62 -10.29
CA GLU A 123 -16.76 15.66 -10.65
C GLU A 123 -17.01 16.11 -12.09
N GLY A 124 -16.34 17.17 -12.58
CA GLY A 124 -16.52 17.60 -13.96
C GLY A 124 -15.99 16.56 -14.97
N ARG A 125 -14.96 15.82 -14.58
CA ARG A 125 -14.30 14.80 -15.41
C ARG A 125 -15.15 13.53 -15.53
N SER A 126 -15.77 13.08 -14.43
CA SER A 126 -16.53 11.83 -14.36
C SER A 126 -17.62 11.75 -15.43
N HIS A 127 -18.35 12.85 -15.64
CA HIS A 127 -19.39 12.97 -16.67
C HIS A 127 -18.89 12.87 -18.11
N GLU A 128 -17.60 13.09 -18.34
CA GLU A 128 -16.97 12.90 -19.65
C GLU A 128 -16.41 11.49 -19.82
N ARG A 129 -15.94 10.85 -18.74
CA ARG A 129 -15.34 9.49 -18.79
C ARG A 129 -16.28 8.44 -19.35
N VAL A 130 -17.53 8.45 -18.93
CA VAL A 130 -18.56 7.51 -19.40
C VAL A 130 -18.86 7.62 -20.89
N LYS A 131 -18.45 8.71 -21.54
CA LYS A 131 -18.66 8.98 -22.98
C LYS A 131 -17.44 8.59 -23.83
N GLU A 132 -16.31 8.24 -23.22
CA GLU A 132 -15.08 7.95 -23.95
C GLU A 132 -15.12 6.58 -24.63
N ALA A 133 -14.49 6.49 -25.81
CA ALA A 133 -14.32 5.21 -26.50
C ALA A 133 -13.58 4.17 -25.63
N ARG A 134 -12.63 4.64 -24.81
CA ARG A 134 -11.88 3.81 -23.85
C ARG A 134 -12.79 3.14 -22.82
N TYR A 135 -13.87 3.80 -22.43
CA TYR A 135 -14.85 3.22 -21.51
C TYR A 135 -15.61 2.06 -22.19
N GLU A 136 -16.06 2.24 -23.43
CA GLU A 136 -16.68 1.15 -24.21
C GLU A 136 -15.72 -0.03 -24.48
N GLU A 137 -14.44 0.27 -24.71
CA GLU A 137 -13.40 -0.75 -24.84
C GLU A 137 -13.23 -1.55 -23.54
N ALA A 138 -13.31 -0.90 -22.37
CA ALA A 138 -13.27 -1.57 -21.09
C ALA A 138 -14.47 -2.51 -20.87
N LYS A 139 -15.70 -2.09 -21.24
CA LYS A 139 -16.88 -2.97 -21.22
C LYS A 139 -16.70 -4.21 -22.07
N THR A 140 -16.11 -4.04 -23.25
CA THR A 140 -15.85 -5.17 -24.15
C THR A 140 -14.79 -6.10 -23.57
N ARG A 141 -13.69 -5.54 -23.02
CA ARG A 141 -12.57 -6.29 -22.45
C ARG A 141 -12.94 -7.03 -21.16
N LEU A 142 -13.85 -6.47 -20.37
CA LEU A 142 -14.25 -6.97 -19.04
C LEU A 142 -15.68 -7.54 -19.05
N ALA A 143 -16.17 -7.98 -20.21
CA ALA A 143 -17.53 -8.50 -20.37
C ALA A 143 -17.82 -9.74 -19.48
N ASP A 144 -16.79 -10.52 -19.15
CA ASP A 144 -16.88 -11.68 -18.26
C ASP A 144 -16.68 -11.32 -16.77
N GLY A 145 -16.56 -10.03 -16.45
CA GLY A 145 -16.24 -9.51 -15.13
C GLY A 145 -14.74 -9.26 -14.94
N GLU A 146 -14.42 -8.21 -14.19
CA GLU A 146 -13.06 -7.91 -13.79
C GLU A 146 -12.60 -8.90 -12.71
N ARG A 147 -11.36 -9.40 -12.84
CA ARG A 147 -10.87 -10.55 -12.08
C ARG A 147 -10.97 -10.37 -10.57
N ASP A 148 -10.60 -9.19 -10.08
CA ASP A 148 -10.39 -8.96 -8.67
C ASP A 148 -11.65 -8.42 -8.00
N SER A 149 -12.47 -7.61 -8.69
CA SER A 149 -13.73 -7.05 -8.18
C SER A 149 -14.96 -7.91 -8.52
N GLY A 150 -14.94 -8.63 -9.64
CA GLY A 150 -16.09 -9.33 -10.21
C GLY A 150 -17.08 -8.42 -10.95
N LEU A 151 -16.80 -7.11 -11.05
CA LEU A 151 -17.69 -6.16 -11.70
C LEU A 151 -17.49 -6.11 -13.21
N VAL A 152 -18.58 -5.90 -13.93
CA VAL A 152 -18.58 -5.53 -15.35
C VAL A 152 -18.87 -4.04 -15.42
N PRO A 153 -18.04 -3.22 -16.09
CA PRO A 153 -18.28 -1.78 -16.15
C PRO A 153 -19.57 -1.47 -16.91
N HIS A 154 -20.42 -0.63 -16.32
CA HIS A 154 -21.72 -0.27 -16.90
C HIS A 154 -22.29 1.06 -16.42
N ALA A 155 -21.51 1.88 -15.71
CA ALA A 155 -21.89 3.25 -15.38
C ALA A 155 -22.38 4.05 -16.60
N THR A 156 -23.44 4.83 -16.36
CA THR A 156 -24.15 5.68 -17.31
C THR A 156 -24.13 7.16 -16.89
N THR A 157 -23.86 7.44 -15.61
CA THR A 157 -23.70 8.78 -15.05
C THR A 157 -22.27 9.01 -14.54
N GLY A 158 -21.90 10.27 -14.32
CA GLY A 158 -20.62 10.60 -13.68
C GLY A 158 -20.49 10.04 -12.26
N GLY A 159 -21.55 10.07 -11.45
CA GLY A 159 -21.50 9.52 -10.09
C GLY A 159 -21.45 7.99 -10.06
N GLU A 160 -22.14 7.30 -10.98
CA GLU A 160 -21.98 5.85 -11.17
C GLU A 160 -20.53 5.51 -11.56
N TYR A 161 -19.88 6.32 -12.40
CA TYR A 161 -18.48 6.14 -12.75
C TYR A 161 -17.54 6.31 -11.55
N LEU A 162 -17.80 7.30 -10.69
CA LEU A 162 -17.00 7.50 -9.48
C LEU A 162 -17.13 6.30 -8.54
N LEU A 163 -18.35 5.80 -8.32
CA LEU A 163 -18.59 4.59 -7.56
C LEU A 163 -17.87 3.39 -8.20
N GLU A 164 -18.08 3.14 -9.50
CA GLU A 164 -17.45 2.04 -10.23
C GLU A 164 -15.91 2.08 -10.11
N SER A 165 -15.30 3.27 -10.12
CA SER A 165 -13.85 3.44 -9.99
C SER A 165 -13.32 2.99 -8.63
N GLU A 166 -14.10 3.16 -7.55
CA GLU A 166 -13.73 2.74 -6.20
C GLU A 166 -13.84 1.21 -6.00
N TYR A 167 -14.86 0.59 -6.59
CA TYR A 167 -15.07 -0.86 -6.51
C TYR A 167 -14.29 -1.66 -7.56
N CYS A 168 -13.97 -1.05 -8.69
CA CYS A 168 -13.29 -1.68 -9.82
C CYS A 168 -12.33 -0.67 -10.50
N PRO A 169 -11.14 -0.41 -9.92
CA PRO A 169 -10.20 0.52 -10.54
C PRO A 169 -9.71 0.10 -11.94
N ASN A 170 -9.79 -1.19 -12.28
CA ASN A 170 -9.46 -1.73 -13.60
C ASN A 170 -10.57 -1.52 -14.66
N CYS A 171 -11.79 -1.17 -14.21
CA CYS A 171 -12.93 -0.91 -15.07
C CYS A 171 -12.74 0.36 -15.91
N PHE A 172 -12.00 1.34 -15.40
CA PHE A 172 -11.48 2.44 -16.20
C PHE A 172 -10.15 2.94 -15.64
N VAL A 173 -9.09 2.81 -16.43
CA VAL A 173 -7.76 3.33 -16.07
C VAL A 173 -7.48 4.56 -16.91
N VAL A 174 -7.26 5.68 -16.23
CA VAL A 174 -6.92 6.96 -16.86
C VAL A 174 -5.60 6.84 -17.61
N THR A 175 -5.57 7.39 -18.83
CA THR A 175 -4.38 7.36 -19.70
C THR A 175 -3.18 7.97 -18.98
N GLY A 176 -2.05 7.25 -18.98
CA GLY A 176 -0.80 7.62 -18.32
C GLY A 176 -0.69 7.21 -16.85
N PHE A 177 -1.75 6.66 -16.25
CA PHE A 177 -1.77 6.28 -14.82
C PHE A 177 -1.88 4.77 -14.58
N GLY A 178 -1.89 3.94 -15.62
CA GLY A 178 -1.84 2.50 -15.41
C GLY A 178 -0.43 1.99 -15.15
N LEU A 179 -0.36 0.75 -14.67
CA LEU A 179 0.93 0.07 -14.45
C LEU A 179 1.73 0.01 -15.75
N LYS A 180 2.99 0.41 -15.68
CA LYS A 180 3.89 0.45 -16.85
C LYS A 180 3.96 -0.91 -17.53
N GLY A 181 3.80 -0.92 -18.86
CA GLY A 181 3.79 -2.15 -19.67
C GLY A 181 2.41 -2.79 -19.82
N THR A 182 1.38 -2.28 -19.15
CA THR A 182 -0.01 -2.76 -19.30
C THR A 182 -0.82 -1.95 -20.29
N ASN A 183 -0.23 -0.92 -20.92
CA ASN A 183 -0.94 0.00 -21.83
C ASN A 183 -2.19 0.62 -21.17
N ASP A 184 -2.05 1.03 -19.90
CA ASP A 184 -3.12 1.58 -19.09
C ASP A 184 -4.35 0.65 -18.98
N THR A 185 -4.13 -0.67 -18.84
CA THR A 185 -5.23 -1.62 -18.64
C THR A 185 -5.28 -2.22 -17.24
N VAL A 186 -4.26 -1.95 -16.42
CA VAL A 186 -4.20 -2.33 -15.00
C VAL A 186 -3.92 -1.10 -14.16
N SER A 187 -4.79 -0.84 -13.18
CA SER A 187 -4.70 0.28 -12.26
C SER A 187 -3.72 -0.02 -11.11
N PRO A 188 -2.92 0.97 -10.67
CA PRO A 188 -2.19 0.89 -9.40
C PRO A 188 -3.09 1.11 -8.17
N MET A 189 -4.33 1.61 -8.36
CA MET A 189 -5.27 1.87 -7.27
C MET A 189 -5.82 0.54 -6.73
N PRO A 190 -5.82 0.34 -5.39
CA PRO A 190 -6.41 -0.84 -4.78
C PRO A 190 -7.94 -0.82 -4.87
N ILE A 191 -8.58 -1.99 -4.80
CA ILE A 191 -10.03 -2.09 -4.62
C ILE A 191 -10.34 -1.71 -3.18
N ILE A 192 -10.91 -0.52 -2.97
CA ILE A 192 -10.95 0.11 -1.64
C ILE A 192 -11.97 -0.53 -0.69
N ASN A 193 -12.97 -1.26 -1.23
CA ASN A 193 -13.94 -2.01 -0.43
C ASN A 193 -13.42 -3.39 0.02
N LYS A 194 -12.14 -3.67 -0.19
CA LYS A 194 -11.47 -4.92 0.20
C LYS A 194 -10.30 -4.64 1.15
N PRO A 195 -9.79 -5.67 1.84
CA PRO A 195 -8.58 -5.54 2.62
C PRO A 195 -7.45 -4.91 1.78
N PRO A 196 -6.73 -3.92 2.33
CA PRO A 196 -6.73 -3.50 3.74
C PRO A 196 -7.50 -2.22 4.07
N ILE A 197 -8.14 -1.59 3.10
CA ILE A 197 -8.82 -0.30 3.32
C ILE A 197 -10.23 -0.57 3.88
N GLU A 198 -10.92 -1.58 3.34
CA GLU A 198 -12.21 -2.07 3.84
C GLU A 198 -13.23 -0.96 4.06
N LEU A 199 -13.36 -0.05 3.08
CA LEU A 199 -14.46 0.91 3.11
C LEU A 199 -15.79 0.18 2.88
N VAL A 200 -16.76 0.45 3.74
CA VAL A 200 -18.14 -0.04 3.56
C VAL A 200 -18.89 0.84 2.56
N ASP A 201 -20.01 0.34 2.05
CA ASP A 201 -20.79 1.02 1.01
C ASP A 201 -21.13 2.49 1.38
N THR A 202 -21.54 2.73 2.63
CA THR A 202 -21.83 4.08 3.15
C THR A 202 -20.60 4.99 3.13
N GLU A 203 -19.43 4.46 3.47
CA GLU A 203 -18.17 5.22 3.45
C GLU A 203 -17.75 5.56 2.02
N ILE A 204 -17.94 4.65 1.07
CA ILE A 204 -17.64 4.89 -0.35
C ILE A 204 -18.58 5.95 -0.91
N VAL A 205 -19.89 5.86 -0.62
CA VAL A 205 -20.87 6.89 -1.00
C VAL A 205 -20.50 8.25 -0.40
N ALA A 206 -20.01 8.29 0.84
CA ALA A 206 -19.53 9.53 1.48
C ALA A 206 -18.31 10.12 0.76
N VAL A 207 -17.32 9.29 0.39
CA VAL A 207 -16.16 9.70 -0.40
C VAL A 207 -16.58 10.28 -1.76
N VAL A 208 -17.46 9.58 -2.50
CA VAL A 208 -17.95 10.07 -3.79
C VAL A 208 -18.72 11.38 -3.60
N THR A 209 -19.60 11.46 -2.60
CA THR A 209 -20.35 12.70 -2.29
C THR A 209 -19.40 13.87 -2.03
N TYR A 210 -18.32 13.65 -1.26
CA TYR A 210 -17.29 14.66 -1.03
C TYR A 210 -16.63 15.12 -2.33
N LEU A 211 -16.28 14.19 -3.24
CA LEU A 211 -15.69 14.51 -4.54
C LEU A 211 -16.65 15.35 -5.41
N GLN A 212 -17.94 15.01 -5.39
CA GLN A 212 -18.99 15.72 -6.12
C GLN A 212 -19.19 17.17 -5.62
N SER A 213 -19.10 17.37 -4.31
CA SER A 213 -19.35 18.68 -3.67
C SER A 213 -18.10 19.55 -3.53
N ARG A 214 -16.95 19.15 -4.09
CA ARG A 214 -15.65 19.81 -3.85
C ARG A 214 -15.57 21.26 -4.29
N ASP A 215 -16.38 21.66 -5.26
CA ASP A 215 -16.50 23.05 -5.71
C ASP A 215 -17.44 23.89 -4.83
N GLY A 216 -17.94 23.31 -3.73
CA GLY A 216 -18.89 23.93 -2.81
C GLY A 216 -20.35 23.84 -3.25
N ASP A 217 -20.64 23.14 -4.35
CA ASP A 217 -21.99 22.94 -4.86
C ASP A 217 -22.56 21.57 -4.47
N PHE A 218 -23.24 21.53 -3.32
CA PHE A 218 -23.89 20.33 -2.80
C PHE A 218 -25.07 19.86 -3.65
N SER A 219 -25.56 20.66 -4.62
CA SER A 219 -26.65 20.23 -5.50
C SER A 219 -26.25 19.12 -6.48
N LYS A 220 -24.94 18.85 -6.59
CA LYS A 220 -24.36 17.80 -7.44
C LYS A 220 -24.17 16.46 -6.72
N ALA A 221 -24.51 16.38 -5.44
CA ALA A 221 -24.40 15.15 -4.66
C ALA A 221 -25.47 14.13 -5.10
N THR A 222 -25.12 13.26 -6.05
CA THR A 222 -25.98 12.20 -6.59
C THR A 222 -25.58 10.80 -6.10
N ALA A 223 -24.49 10.68 -5.34
CA ALA A 223 -23.87 9.40 -4.97
C ALA A 223 -24.83 8.34 -4.36
N ILE A 224 -25.84 8.73 -3.57
CA ILE A 224 -26.83 7.78 -3.05
C ILE A 224 -27.66 7.21 -4.20
N GLU A 225 -28.26 8.07 -5.03
CA GLU A 225 -29.09 7.65 -6.16
C GLU A 225 -28.28 6.81 -7.16
N ASP A 226 -27.06 7.25 -7.47
CA ASP A 226 -26.15 6.52 -8.35
C ASP A 226 -25.77 5.14 -7.78
N PHE A 227 -25.56 5.02 -6.46
CA PHE A 227 -25.29 3.74 -5.82
C PHE A 227 -26.48 2.79 -5.96
N GLU A 228 -27.68 3.26 -5.65
CA GLU A 228 -28.88 2.44 -5.72
C GLU A 228 -29.19 1.99 -7.16
N ASN A 229 -28.97 2.88 -8.13
CA ASN A 229 -29.14 2.58 -9.54
C ASN A 229 -28.08 1.58 -10.05
N TYR A 230 -26.81 1.79 -9.71
CA TYR A 230 -25.70 0.94 -10.17
C TYR A 230 -25.76 -0.46 -9.57
N PHE A 231 -26.00 -0.58 -8.26
CA PHE A 231 -26.00 -1.87 -7.56
C PHE A 231 -27.38 -2.53 -7.46
N GLY A 232 -28.45 -1.82 -7.79
CA GLY A 232 -29.83 -2.33 -7.73
C GLY A 232 -30.28 -2.67 -6.30
N LYS A 233 -29.67 -2.05 -5.29
CA LYS A 233 -29.98 -2.25 -3.86
C LYS A 233 -29.94 -0.90 -3.13
N PRO A 234 -30.81 -0.66 -2.13
CA PRO A 234 -30.74 0.54 -1.32
C PRO A 234 -29.46 0.55 -0.48
N LEU A 235 -28.95 1.76 -0.21
CA LEU A 235 -27.81 1.94 0.67
C LEU A 235 -28.16 1.45 2.08
N GLY A 236 -27.26 0.65 2.69
CA GLY A 236 -27.46 0.08 4.03
C GLY A 236 -28.14 -1.30 4.10
N GLU A 237 -28.62 -1.88 2.99
CA GLU A 237 -29.30 -3.20 3.01
C GLU A 237 -28.35 -4.42 3.08
N SER A 238 -27.03 -4.23 3.21
CA SER A 238 -26.09 -5.34 3.46
C SER A 238 -24.73 -4.84 3.93
N GLU A 239 -24.67 -4.16 5.07
CA GLU A 239 -23.41 -4.03 5.78
C GLU A 239 -23.20 -5.35 6.56
N ALA A 240 -22.12 -6.08 6.25
CA ALA A 240 -21.67 -7.20 7.07
C ALA A 240 -21.58 -6.74 8.54
N PRO A 241 -21.77 -7.63 9.54
CA PRO A 241 -21.81 -7.22 10.94
C PRO A 241 -20.59 -6.36 11.29
N PRO A 242 -20.76 -5.34 12.15
CA PRO A 242 -19.69 -4.40 12.46
C PRO A 242 -18.44 -5.19 12.83
N VAL A 243 -17.37 -5.00 12.05
CA VAL A 243 -16.05 -5.42 12.49
C VAL A 243 -15.77 -4.60 13.75
N GLU A 244 -15.36 -5.28 14.83
CA GLU A 244 -15.08 -4.64 16.12
C GLU A 244 -14.33 -3.32 15.92
N ASP A 245 -14.92 -2.27 16.49
CA ASP A 245 -14.50 -0.88 16.42
C ASP A 245 -13.09 -0.74 17.05
N LYS A 246 -12.06 -0.92 16.23
CA LYS A 246 -10.70 -0.53 16.61
C LYS A 246 -10.60 0.97 16.36
N PRO A 247 -10.30 1.77 17.39
CA PRO A 247 -10.32 3.21 17.27
C PRO A 247 -9.42 3.66 16.11
N ALA A 248 -9.96 4.56 15.28
CA ALA A 248 -9.27 5.25 14.21
C ALA A 248 -8.18 6.19 14.77
N GLY A 249 -7.06 5.60 15.18
CA GLY A 249 -5.76 6.24 15.16
C GLY A 249 -4.98 5.76 13.94
N PRO A 250 -3.90 6.45 13.53
CA PRO A 250 -3.02 5.93 12.48
C PRO A 250 -2.62 4.49 12.87
N PRO A 251 -2.78 3.51 11.98
CA PRO A 251 -2.78 2.13 12.41
C PRO A 251 -1.38 1.75 12.87
N ILE A 252 -1.22 1.55 14.19
CA ILE A 252 0.07 1.18 14.78
C ILE A 252 0.29 -0.33 14.54
N ALA A 253 1.36 -0.67 13.87
CA ALA A 253 1.80 -2.04 13.66
C ALA A 253 2.46 -2.63 14.92
N MET A 254 2.03 -3.84 15.28
CA MET A 254 2.36 -4.51 16.55
C MET A 254 3.13 -5.81 16.29
N GLY A 255 4.01 -6.21 17.20
CA GLY A 255 4.74 -7.49 17.06
C GLY A 255 3.90 -8.76 17.21
N SER A 256 2.61 -8.64 17.56
CA SER A 256 1.66 -9.75 17.51
C SER A 256 1.13 -10.04 16.12
N GLU A 257 1.38 -9.15 15.16
CA GLU A 257 0.94 -9.25 13.77
C GLU A 257 2.01 -9.93 12.93
N SER A 258 1.58 -10.62 11.89
CA SER A 258 2.44 -11.20 10.86
C SER A 258 3.12 -10.11 10.03
N ALA A 259 4.21 -10.49 9.34
CA ALA A 259 4.89 -9.57 8.42
C ALA A 259 3.95 -9.06 7.32
N GLU A 260 3.02 -9.90 6.84
CA GLU A 260 2.03 -9.51 5.84
C GLU A 260 1.04 -8.48 6.38
N GLU A 261 0.51 -8.68 7.59
CA GLU A 261 -0.35 -7.69 8.24
C GLU A 261 0.37 -6.36 8.46
N ILE A 262 1.65 -6.38 8.88
CA ILE A 262 2.45 -5.17 9.08
C ILE A 262 2.72 -4.46 7.76
N VAL A 263 3.19 -5.18 6.73
CA VAL A 263 3.45 -4.62 5.39
C VAL A 263 2.19 -3.98 4.81
N THR A 264 1.06 -4.64 5.02
CA THR A 264 -0.25 -4.20 4.55
C THR A 264 -0.69 -2.94 5.29
N LYS A 265 -0.64 -2.97 6.62
CA LYS A 265 -1.01 -1.86 7.49
C LYS A 265 -0.17 -0.60 7.25
N LEU A 266 1.13 -0.79 7.06
CA LEU A 266 2.08 0.28 6.80
C LEU A 266 2.23 0.60 5.31
N THR A 267 1.38 0.01 4.47
CA THR A 267 1.32 0.25 3.01
C THR A 267 2.65 0.12 2.29
N CYS A 268 3.59 -0.68 2.81
CA CYS A 268 4.90 -0.88 2.18
C CYS A 268 4.75 -1.50 0.78
N TYR A 269 3.72 -2.32 0.57
CA TYR A 269 3.37 -2.97 -0.69
C TYR A 269 3.05 -1.99 -1.83
N ALA A 270 2.61 -0.77 -1.50
CA ALA A 270 2.24 0.22 -2.51
C ALA A 270 3.46 0.70 -3.31
N CYS A 271 4.64 0.74 -2.68
CA CYS A 271 5.87 1.17 -3.34
C CYS A 271 6.81 0.01 -3.66
N HIS A 272 6.89 -0.99 -2.79
CA HIS A 272 7.89 -2.04 -2.85
C HIS A 272 7.33 -3.39 -3.29
N LYS A 273 8.14 -4.13 -4.07
CA LYS A 273 8.00 -5.58 -4.16
C LYS A 273 8.64 -6.23 -2.95
N ILE A 274 7.92 -7.16 -2.31
CA ILE A 274 8.39 -7.83 -1.11
C ILE A 274 8.11 -9.33 -1.25
N PRO A 275 9.15 -10.15 -1.46
CA PRO A 275 8.98 -11.60 -1.52
C PRO A 275 8.38 -12.15 -0.22
N GLY A 276 7.56 -13.19 -0.35
CA GLY A 276 6.82 -13.82 0.73
C GLY A 276 5.58 -13.05 1.19
N ILE A 277 5.23 -11.91 0.58
CA ILE A 277 4.03 -11.13 0.90
C ILE A 277 3.09 -11.09 -0.29
N SER A 278 1.86 -11.58 -0.14
CA SER A 278 0.96 -11.81 -1.28
C SER A 278 0.50 -10.53 -1.97
N VAL A 279 0.31 -9.45 -1.20
CA VAL A 279 -0.12 -8.13 -1.69
C VAL A 279 1.01 -7.30 -2.31
N ALA A 280 2.27 -7.65 -2.09
CA ALA A 280 3.43 -6.83 -2.45
C ALA A 280 4.17 -7.36 -3.69
N LYS A 281 3.44 -7.69 -4.76
CA LYS A 281 4.03 -8.23 -6.01
C LYS A 281 4.26 -7.17 -7.09
N THR A 282 3.59 -6.04 -6.99
CA THR A 282 3.46 -5.07 -8.07
C THR A 282 4.16 -3.73 -7.80
N GLY A 283 4.77 -3.55 -6.62
CA GLY A 283 5.48 -2.33 -6.28
C GLY A 283 6.48 -1.91 -7.37
N ALA A 284 6.40 -0.65 -7.80
CA ALA A 284 7.19 -0.13 -8.91
C ALA A 284 7.90 1.19 -8.59
N ILE A 285 7.79 1.66 -7.34
CA ILE A 285 8.28 2.97 -6.90
C ILE A 285 9.57 2.79 -6.09
N GLY A 286 9.60 1.84 -5.16
CA GLY A 286 10.76 1.54 -4.33
C GLY A 286 11.54 0.31 -4.83
N PRO A 287 12.78 0.11 -4.37
CA PRO A 287 13.58 -1.06 -4.70
C PRO A 287 12.89 -2.36 -4.29
N LEU A 288 13.21 -3.45 -5.00
CA LEU A 288 12.87 -4.80 -4.54
C LEU A 288 13.51 -5.07 -3.17
N LEU A 289 12.70 -5.48 -2.19
CA LEU A 289 13.15 -5.70 -0.81
C LEU A 289 13.66 -7.14 -0.59
N ILE A 290 14.89 -7.38 -1.02
CA ILE A 290 15.65 -8.63 -0.84
C ILE A 290 16.84 -8.41 0.09
N GLU A 291 16.57 -7.86 1.28
CA GLU A 291 17.61 -7.30 2.15
C GLU A 291 18.58 -8.34 2.72
N GLY A 292 18.19 -9.62 2.78
CA GLY A 292 19.10 -10.73 3.03
C GLY A 292 20.21 -10.88 1.97
N SER A 293 19.99 -10.39 0.75
CA SER A 293 20.99 -10.33 -0.33
C SER A 293 21.56 -8.93 -0.56
N SER A 294 20.75 -7.88 -0.49
CA SER A 294 21.17 -6.52 -0.86
C SER A 294 21.86 -5.74 0.25
N ALA A 295 21.40 -5.81 1.49
CA ALA A 295 21.78 -4.85 2.53
C ALA A 295 23.29 -4.83 2.80
N ALA A 296 23.92 -6.00 2.92
CA ALA A 296 25.38 -6.09 3.15
C ALA A 296 26.21 -5.48 2.01
N ASN A 297 25.72 -5.58 0.76
CA ASN A 297 26.37 -5.00 -0.40
C ASN A 297 26.14 -3.48 -0.47
N ARG A 298 24.93 -3.02 -0.14
CA ARG A 298 24.58 -1.59 -0.08
C ARG A 298 25.39 -0.86 0.99
N ILE A 299 25.54 -1.41 2.19
CA ILE A 299 26.39 -0.84 3.25
C ILE A 299 27.84 -0.64 2.76
N LYS A 300 28.38 -1.57 1.97
CA LYS A 300 29.74 -1.49 1.42
C LYS A 300 29.86 -0.59 0.18
N SER A 301 28.74 -0.12 -0.38
CA SER A 301 28.74 0.66 -1.61
C SER A 301 29.39 2.04 -1.41
N PRO A 302 30.04 2.61 -2.46
CA PRO A 302 30.57 3.97 -2.40
C PRO A 302 29.50 5.01 -2.05
N GLU A 303 28.26 4.82 -2.51
CA GLU A 303 27.14 5.72 -2.27
C GLU A 303 26.74 5.72 -0.78
N TYR A 304 26.65 4.55 -0.16
CA TYR A 304 26.35 4.45 1.28
C TYR A 304 27.50 5.02 2.12
N GLN A 305 28.75 4.72 1.76
CA GLN A 305 29.91 5.28 2.47
C GLN A 305 30.00 6.81 2.33
N ALA A 306 29.51 7.38 1.23
CA ALA A 306 29.36 8.83 1.09
C ALA A 306 28.30 9.39 2.06
N ALA A 307 27.16 8.72 2.20
CA ALA A 307 26.13 9.08 3.19
C ALA A 307 26.65 9.00 4.63
N VAL A 308 27.44 7.96 4.96
CA VAL A 308 28.11 7.85 6.26
C VAL A 308 29.08 8.99 6.51
N LYS A 309 29.89 9.36 5.51
CA LYS A 309 30.81 10.51 5.62
C LYS A 309 30.07 11.84 5.75
N ALA A 310 28.90 11.97 5.13
CA ALA A 310 28.02 13.12 5.26
C ALA A 310 27.26 13.15 6.60
N GLY A 311 27.28 12.05 7.36
CA GLY A 311 26.62 11.92 8.66
C GLY A 311 25.11 11.66 8.57
N THR A 312 24.59 11.28 7.39
CA THR A 312 23.17 10.94 7.21
C THR A 312 22.88 9.47 7.46
N ALA A 313 23.85 8.58 7.24
CA ALA A 313 23.73 7.14 7.46
C ALA A 313 24.80 6.63 8.43
N HIS A 314 24.55 5.51 9.11
CA HIS A 314 25.45 4.97 10.13
C HIS A 314 25.31 3.46 10.38
N ALA A 315 24.45 2.75 9.65
CA ALA A 315 24.33 1.31 9.82
C ALA A 315 25.62 0.55 9.45
N THR A 316 25.94 -0.45 10.26
CA THR A 316 27.11 -1.31 10.10
C THR A 316 26.74 -2.77 9.84
N THR A 317 25.48 -3.14 10.09
CA THR A 317 24.94 -4.49 9.83
C THR A 317 23.71 -4.44 8.93
N PRO A 318 23.38 -5.52 8.22
CA PRO A 318 22.14 -5.62 7.43
C PRO A 318 20.88 -5.28 8.25
N ARG A 319 20.81 -5.74 9.49
CA ARG A 319 19.68 -5.45 10.40
C ARG A 319 19.58 -3.96 10.69
N GLU A 320 20.70 -3.32 11.06
CA GLU A 320 20.75 -1.88 11.30
C GLU A 320 20.37 -1.09 10.05
N TYR A 321 20.79 -1.53 8.86
CA TYR A 321 20.48 -0.86 7.60
C TYR A 321 18.98 -0.87 7.31
N ILE A 322 18.30 -1.98 7.57
CA ILE A 322 16.84 -2.08 7.38
C ILE A 322 16.12 -1.20 8.39
N ILE A 323 16.54 -1.23 9.67
CA ILE A 323 15.97 -0.38 10.72
C ILE A 323 16.16 1.10 10.38
N GLU A 324 17.36 1.49 9.98
CA GLU A 324 17.68 2.85 9.53
C GLU A 324 16.81 3.25 8.34
N SER A 325 16.69 2.39 7.32
CA SER A 325 15.87 2.66 6.13
C SER A 325 14.38 2.85 6.45
N ILE A 326 13.86 2.22 7.51
CA ILE A 326 12.46 2.39 7.94
C ILE A 326 12.30 3.61 8.87
N MET A 327 13.25 3.82 9.79
CA MET A 327 13.14 4.84 10.85
C MET A 327 13.64 6.21 10.43
N ASP A 328 14.60 6.26 9.51
CA ASP A 328 15.10 7.45 8.85
C ASP A 328 15.26 7.19 7.34
N PRO A 329 14.16 7.18 6.58
CA PRO A 329 14.23 6.79 5.17
C PRO A 329 15.03 7.76 4.29
N SER A 330 15.40 8.95 4.79
CA SER A 330 16.30 9.89 4.08
C SER A 330 17.78 9.67 4.38
N ALA A 331 18.13 8.75 5.31
CA ALA A 331 19.51 8.45 5.66
C ALA A 331 20.33 8.01 4.43
N PHE A 332 19.72 7.16 3.60
CA PHE A 332 20.29 6.68 2.35
C PHE A 332 19.19 6.33 1.33
N ILE A 333 19.23 6.98 0.16
CA ILE A 333 18.35 6.66 -0.97
C ILE A 333 19.10 5.73 -1.92
N VAL A 334 18.52 4.57 -2.19
CA VAL A 334 19.11 3.60 -3.12
C VAL A 334 19.28 4.25 -4.50
N PRO A 335 20.45 4.13 -5.15
CA PRO A 335 20.67 4.72 -6.46
C PRO A 335 19.62 4.28 -7.49
N GLY A 336 19.06 5.24 -8.21
CA GLY A 336 17.97 5.01 -9.16
C GLY A 336 16.57 5.35 -8.62
N PHE A 337 16.46 5.71 -7.34
CA PHE A 337 15.22 6.11 -6.68
C PHE A 337 15.26 7.55 -6.18
N VAL A 338 14.07 8.07 -5.84
CA VAL A 338 13.85 9.41 -5.31
C VAL A 338 13.44 9.34 -3.83
N ASP A 339 13.54 10.46 -3.12
CA ASP A 339 13.30 10.53 -1.67
C ASP A 339 11.81 10.62 -1.30
N ASP A 340 11.02 9.61 -1.70
CA ASP A 340 9.55 9.61 -1.57
C ASP A 340 9.00 8.68 -0.47
N MET A 341 9.89 7.97 0.24
CA MET A 341 9.46 7.10 1.33
C MET A 341 8.95 7.93 2.52
N MET A 342 7.77 7.57 3.05
CA MET A 342 7.12 8.29 4.15
C MET A 342 8.03 8.36 5.39
N LYS A 343 8.10 9.50 6.08
CA LYS A 343 9.07 9.74 7.17
C LYS A 343 8.51 9.54 8.59
N ASP A 344 7.27 9.09 8.69
CA ASP A 344 6.51 9.01 9.95
C ASP A 344 6.34 7.58 10.48
N PHE A 345 6.99 6.57 9.87
CA PHE A 345 6.89 5.17 10.31
C PHE A 345 7.26 4.96 11.78
N LYS A 346 8.17 5.76 12.34
CA LYS A 346 8.52 5.75 13.78
C LYS A 346 7.33 5.99 14.72
N HIS A 347 6.23 6.55 14.21
CA HIS A 347 4.99 6.78 14.94
C HIS A 347 3.90 5.75 14.61
N LYS A 348 4.16 4.85 13.65
CA LYS A 348 3.20 3.88 13.10
C LYS A 348 3.59 2.43 13.36
N ILE A 349 4.74 2.17 13.97
CA ILE A 349 5.18 0.80 14.28
C ILE A 349 5.77 0.75 15.69
N THR A 350 5.41 -0.29 16.44
CA THR A 350 6.06 -0.58 17.72
C THR A 350 7.42 -1.23 17.50
N ILE A 351 8.28 -1.22 18.53
CA ILE A 351 9.60 -1.87 18.44
C ILE A 351 9.47 -3.35 18.08
N SER A 352 8.52 -4.06 18.68
CA SER A 352 8.29 -5.48 18.38
C SER A 352 7.70 -5.71 16.98
N GLY A 353 6.85 -4.80 16.49
CA GLY A 353 6.38 -4.84 15.09
C GLY A 353 7.52 -4.62 14.10
N LEU A 354 8.43 -3.69 14.41
CA LEU A 354 9.62 -3.44 13.60
C LEU A 354 10.52 -4.68 13.55
N ASP A 355 10.71 -5.36 14.68
CA ASP A 355 11.51 -6.58 14.72
C ASP A 355 10.93 -7.67 13.80
N VAL A 356 9.60 -7.89 13.83
CA VAL A 356 8.93 -8.83 12.91
C VAL A 356 9.18 -8.48 11.44
N LEU A 357 9.00 -7.20 11.10
CA LEU A 357 9.20 -6.72 9.72
C LEU A 357 10.67 -6.87 9.29
N VAL A 358 11.61 -6.46 10.14
CA VAL A 358 13.06 -6.53 9.85
C VAL A 358 13.50 -7.98 9.68
N ASP A 359 13.02 -8.89 10.53
CA ASP A 359 13.36 -10.31 10.44
C ASP A 359 12.80 -10.93 9.14
N HIS A 360 11.60 -10.53 8.72
CA HIS A 360 11.05 -10.93 7.41
C HIS A 360 11.91 -10.42 6.25
N LEU A 361 12.28 -9.13 6.26
CA LEU A 361 13.08 -8.52 5.18
C LEU A 361 14.49 -9.10 5.12
N LEU A 362 15.09 -9.43 6.26
CA LEU A 362 16.38 -10.14 6.32
C LEU A 362 16.32 -11.55 5.74
N ALA A 363 15.17 -12.22 5.83
CA ALA A 363 14.99 -13.54 5.25
C ALA A 363 14.85 -13.51 3.72
N GLN A 364 14.54 -12.36 3.12
CA GLN A 364 14.32 -12.24 1.68
C GLN A 364 15.64 -12.16 0.91
N THR A 365 15.76 -12.98 -0.13
CA THR A 365 16.96 -13.11 -0.96
C THR A 365 16.60 -13.05 -2.45
N GLU A 366 17.62 -13.00 -3.30
CA GLU A 366 17.42 -13.17 -4.74
C GLU A 366 16.67 -14.48 -5.07
N GLU A 367 16.91 -15.56 -4.31
CA GLU A 367 16.23 -16.84 -4.49
C GLU A 367 14.73 -16.75 -4.13
N THR A 368 14.39 -16.09 -3.02
CA THR A 368 12.97 -15.93 -2.64
C THR A 368 12.21 -15.03 -3.61
N ALA A 369 12.87 -13.98 -4.12
CA ALA A 369 12.28 -13.14 -5.17
C ALA A 369 12.01 -13.92 -6.46
N LEU A 370 12.98 -14.71 -6.95
CA LEU A 370 12.80 -15.53 -8.15
C LEU A 370 11.70 -16.58 -7.96
N ALA A 371 11.61 -17.21 -6.77
CA ALA A 371 10.56 -18.17 -6.44
C ALA A 371 9.15 -17.53 -6.52
N ASP A 372 9.04 -16.26 -6.17
CA ASP A 372 7.80 -15.48 -6.26
C ASP A 372 7.58 -14.83 -7.64
N GLY A 373 8.45 -15.09 -8.62
CA GLY A 373 8.38 -14.50 -9.96
C GLY A 373 8.68 -13.01 -9.98
N MET A 374 9.43 -12.51 -9.01
CA MET A 374 9.81 -11.11 -8.89
C MET A 374 11.22 -10.87 -9.44
N ASP A 375 11.42 -9.67 -9.98
CA ASP A 375 12.73 -9.17 -10.41
C ASP A 375 12.86 -7.68 -10.05
N ARG A 376 14.11 -7.22 -9.98
CA ARG A 376 14.49 -5.82 -9.75
C ARG A 376 13.88 -4.91 -10.81
N LEU A 377 13.60 -3.67 -10.42
CA LEU A 377 13.15 -2.65 -11.35
C LEU A 377 14.30 -2.22 -12.28
N GLY A 378 13.95 -1.76 -13.49
CA GLY A 378 14.96 -1.42 -14.51
C GLY A 378 15.84 -0.22 -14.16
N ASN A 379 15.45 0.58 -13.17
CA ASN A 379 16.23 1.69 -12.61
C ASN A 379 17.17 1.26 -11.48
N GLU A 380 17.12 0.01 -11.00
CA GLU A 380 18.06 -0.49 -10.01
C GLU A 380 19.45 -0.70 -10.62
N LYS A 381 20.47 -0.09 -10.02
CA LYS A 381 21.87 -0.12 -10.51
C LYS A 381 22.42 -1.55 -10.62
N GLU A 382 21.96 -2.44 -9.75
CA GLU A 382 22.36 -3.84 -9.69
C GLU A 382 21.85 -4.67 -10.88
N GLY A 383 20.85 -4.17 -11.62
CA GLY A 383 20.25 -4.87 -12.74
C GLY A 383 19.45 -6.12 -12.36
N PRO A 384 18.86 -6.83 -13.34
CA PRO A 384 17.99 -7.98 -13.09
C PRO A 384 18.71 -9.10 -12.31
N ILE A 385 17.95 -9.84 -11.51
CA ILE A 385 18.44 -10.98 -10.74
C ILE A 385 18.91 -12.05 -11.72
N LYS A 386 20.13 -12.55 -11.52
CA LYS A 386 20.67 -13.64 -12.33
C LYS A 386 20.06 -14.95 -11.86
N ALA A 387 19.42 -15.69 -12.78
CA ALA A 387 18.95 -17.04 -12.48
C ALA A 387 20.12 -17.91 -11.99
N PRO A 388 19.92 -18.76 -10.97
CA PRO A 388 20.97 -19.66 -10.50
C PRO A 388 21.42 -20.56 -11.65
N GLU A 389 22.73 -20.64 -11.89
CA GLU A 389 23.30 -21.57 -12.87
C GLU A 389 22.88 -22.99 -12.48
N ALA A 390 22.18 -23.68 -13.39
CA ALA A 390 21.81 -25.08 -13.19
C ALA A 390 23.09 -25.89 -12.97
N LYS A 391 23.30 -26.40 -11.75
CA LYS A 391 24.35 -27.36 -11.47
C LYS A 391 24.05 -28.64 -12.24
N VAL A 392 24.69 -28.80 -13.39
CA VAL A 392 24.75 -30.07 -14.10
C VAL A 392 25.63 -30.99 -13.26
N ASP A 393 25.00 -31.81 -12.41
CA ASP A 393 25.69 -32.88 -11.72
C ASP A 393 26.13 -33.93 -12.76
N SER A 394 27.40 -33.87 -13.14
CA SER A 394 28.06 -34.93 -13.92
C SER A 394 28.50 -36.05 -12.96
N GLY A 395 27.51 -36.65 -12.30
CA GLY A 395 27.67 -37.82 -11.43
C GLY A 395 27.58 -39.10 -12.25
N GLU A 396 28.73 -39.58 -12.72
CA GLU A 396 28.94 -40.84 -13.42
C GLU A 396 28.37 -42.02 -12.61
N ALA A 397 27.23 -42.57 -13.05
CA ALA A 397 26.65 -43.76 -12.45
C ALA A 397 27.48 -45.00 -12.83
N VAL A 398 28.26 -45.48 -11.87
CA VAL A 398 28.99 -46.76 -11.91
C VAL A 398 28.00 -47.89 -12.19
N VAL A 399 28.07 -48.45 -13.40
CA VAL A 399 27.35 -49.66 -13.81
C VAL A 399 27.90 -50.86 -13.03
N LYS A 400 27.12 -51.35 -12.06
CA LYS A 400 27.33 -52.69 -11.49
C LYS A 400 26.59 -53.71 -12.35
N ASN A 401 27.36 -54.58 -13.01
CA ASN A 401 26.90 -55.79 -13.68
C ASN A 401 26.23 -56.76 -12.70
N GLN A 402 25.04 -57.27 -13.05
CA GLN A 402 24.63 -58.68 -12.83
C GLN A 402 23.33 -59.01 -13.62
N PRO A 403 22.98 -60.30 -13.84
CA PRO A 403 22.86 -60.83 -15.18
C PRO A 403 21.43 -61.13 -15.65
N ASN A 404 21.37 -61.24 -16.98
CA ASN A 404 20.33 -61.74 -17.87
C ASN A 404 19.34 -62.76 -17.27
N LEU A 405 18.04 -62.48 -17.40
CA LEU A 405 16.98 -63.48 -17.47
C LEU A 405 16.01 -63.08 -18.60
N ASN A 406 15.97 -63.92 -19.63
CA ASN A 406 15.08 -63.85 -20.79
C ASN A 406 13.61 -64.11 -20.39
N GLY A 407 12.67 -63.52 -21.12
CA GLY A 407 11.27 -63.97 -21.14
C GLY A 407 10.26 -62.95 -21.68
N ASP A 408 10.20 -62.84 -23.01
CA ASP A 408 9.05 -62.61 -23.90
C ASP A 408 7.87 -61.70 -23.48
N GLY A 409 7.56 -60.69 -24.31
CA GLY A 409 6.21 -60.12 -24.35
C GLY A 409 6.05 -58.76 -25.02
N ALA A 410 5.86 -58.77 -26.34
CA ALA A 410 5.10 -57.82 -27.17
C ALA A 410 5.53 -56.33 -27.27
N ALA A 411 5.73 -55.95 -28.53
CA ALA A 411 6.05 -54.63 -29.05
C ALA A 411 4.93 -53.59 -28.86
N GLU A 412 5.32 -52.32 -28.73
CA GLU A 412 4.94 -51.25 -29.66
C GLU A 412 5.86 -50.03 -29.44
N ASP A 413 6.50 -49.59 -30.51
CA ASP A 413 7.58 -48.61 -30.54
C ASP A 413 7.13 -47.48 -31.49
N LEU A 414 6.92 -46.27 -30.98
CA LEU A 414 6.77 -45.06 -31.81
C LEU A 414 7.34 -43.84 -31.06
N ARG A 415 8.62 -43.59 -31.34
CA ARG A 415 9.31 -42.32 -31.08
C ARG A 415 8.83 -41.26 -32.07
N PHE A 416 8.52 -40.06 -31.59
CA PHE A 416 8.54 -38.86 -32.44
C PHE A 416 9.29 -37.73 -31.72
N THR A 417 10.43 -37.36 -32.29
CA THR A 417 11.30 -36.26 -31.88
C THR A 417 10.79 -34.94 -32.45
N SER A 418 10.61 -33.93 -31.60
CA SER A 418 10.21 -32.57 -31.99
C SER A 418 11.35 -31.85 -32.73
N ARG A 419 11.06 -31.37 -33.94
CA ARG A 419 11.93 -30.52 -34.77
C ARG A 419 11.90 -29.07 -34.29
N ASN A 420 13.08 -28.47 -34.22
CA ASN A 420 13.29 -27.02 -34.26
C ASN A 420 12.85 -26.44 -35.61
N LEU A 421 12.08 -25.35 -35.61
CA LEU A 421 11.91 -24.48 -36.76
C LEU A 421 12.25 -23.04 -36.35
N VAL A 422 13.30 -22.55 -37.02
CA VAL A 422 13.86 -21.21 -36.95
C VAL A 422 13.06 -20.27 -37.86
N ALA A 423 12.92 -19.03 -37.38
CA ALA A 423 12.28 -17.89 -38.04
C ALA A 423 12.85 -17.60 -39.45
N LYS A 424 11.99 -17.09 -40.34
CA LYS A 424 12.39 -16.53 -41.63
C LYS A 424 11.78 -15.15 -41.78
N ASP A 425 12.65 -14.14 -41.81
CA ASP A 425 12.37 -12.79 -42.26
C ASP A 425 11.89 -12.79 -43.72
N SER A 426 10.92 -11.95 -44.01
CA SER A 426 10.47 -11.65 -45.37
C SER A 426 10.37 -10.14 -45.58
N SER A 427 11.33 -9.59 -46.33
CA SER A 427 11.30 -8.26 -46.91
C SER A 427 11.65 -8.35 -48.39
N THR A 428 10.67 -8.22 -49.28
CA THR A 428 10.84 -7.87 -50.72
C THR A 428 9.47 -7.42 -51.25
N PHE A 429 9.26 -6.11 -51.46
CA PHE A 429 9.33 -5.43 -52.77
C PHE A 429 8.33 -5.95 -53.82
N ILE A 430 7.27 -5.18 -54.08
CA ILE A 430 6.57 -5.16 -55.38
C ILE A 430 6.21 -3.70 -55.69
N GLY A 431 6.67 -3.22 -56.85
CA GLY A 431 6.15 -2.05 -57.53
C GLY A 431 5.60 -2.43 -58.91
N LEU A 432 4.61 -1.64 -59.36
CA LEU A 432 4.06 -1.49 -60.72
C LEU A 432 3.28 -2.73 -61.24
N ASN A 433 2.02 -2.64 -61.68
CA ASN A 433 1.27 -1.61 -62.41
C ASN A 433 -0.18 -1.50 -61.89
#